data_AF-A0A0C2G320-F1
#
_entry.id   AF-A0A0C2G320-F1
#
_cell.length_a   1.000
_cell.length_b   1.000
_cell.length_c   1.000
_cell.angle_alpha   90.00
_cell.angle_beta   90.00
_cell.angle_gamma   90.00
#
_symmetry.space_group_name_H-M   'P 1'
#
loop_
_entity.id
_entity.type
_entity.pdbx_description
1 polymer ?
#
loop_
_entity_poly.entity_id
_entity_poly.type
_entity_poly.pdbx_seq_one_letter_code
_entity_poly.pdbx_strand_id
1 'polypeptide(L)'
;MCSNGFGVIWMRKTFSEQTLLLVGMMFFSITFTLFFFFYRLWMIVIIMPFASMGMSLVATVADSLLTALVAEDEQGLVLGVAFSINSFVRTFAPAFSGFALETFGFSFFALMGSLSTAFGHAVILLFPLQENLLREGKSK
;
A
#
# COMPACT_ATOMS: atom_id res chain seq x y z
N MET A 1 -6.90 -5.59 16.73
CA MET A 1 -6.06 -5.42 15.53
C MET A 1 -5.67 -6.78 14.91
N CYS A 2 -6.55 -7.79 14.93
CA CYS A 2 -6.26 -9.14 14.43
C CYS A 2 -6.75 -9.42 12.99
N SER A 3 -7.38 -8.46 12.30
CA SER A 3 -8.04 -8.74 11.00
C SER A 3 -7.15 -8.60 9.78
N ASN A 4 -6.09 -7.79 9.82
CA ASN A 4 -5.30 -7.51 8.61
C ASN A 4 -4.20 -8.56 8.34
N GLY A 5 -3.79 -9.34 9.36
CA GLY A 5 -2.54 -10.10 9.30
C GLY A 5 -2.65 -11.56 8.84
N PHE A 6 -3.74 -12.29 9.14
CA PHE A 6 -3.70 -13.75 9.07
C PHE A 6 -3.52 -14.30 7.64
N GLY A 7 -4.27 -13.77 6.67
CA GLY A 7 -4.12 -14.16 5.26
C GLY A 7 -2.79 -13.74 4.65
N VAL A 8 -2.30 -12.56 5.01
CA VAL A 8 -1.04 -12.00 4.53
C VAL A 8 0.16 -12.82 5.05
N ILE A 9 0.14 -13.22 6.32
CA ILE A 9 1.21 -14.04 6.92
C ILE A 9 1.34 -15.38 6.20
N TRP A 10 0.21 -15.99 5.80
CA TRP A 10 0.21 -17.23 5.03
C TRP A 10 0.75 -17.02 3.61
N MET A 11 0.32 -15.96 2.92
CA MET A 11 0.81 -15.65 1.57
C MET A 11 2.30 -15.33 1.56
N ARG A 12 2.82 -14.63 2.58
CA ARG A 12 4.25 -14.31 2.70
C ARG A 12 5.15 -15.55 2.87
N LYS A 13 4.61 -16.67 3.37
CA LYS A 13 5.38 -17.93 3.45
C LYS A 13 5.54 -18.62 2.09
N THR A 14 4.66 -18.31 1.15
CA THR A 14 4.58 -19.01 -0.15
C THR A 14 5.09 -18.12 -1.29
N PHE A 15 4.90 -16.80 -1.18
CA PHE A 15 5.23 -15.84 -2.21
C PHE A 15 6.35 -14.92 -1.78
N SER A 16 7.10 -14.46 -2.79
CA SER A 16 8.20 -13.54 -2.63
C SER A 16 7.71 -12.13 -2.28
N GLU A 17 8.52 -11.31 -1.60
CA GLU A 17 8.08 -9.98 -1.14
C GLU A 17 7.74 -9.07 -2.32
N GLN A 18 8.49 -9.15 -3.42
CA GLN A 18 8.17 -8.41 -4.64
C GLN A 18 6.84 -8.83 -5.25
N THR A 19 6.58 -10.14 -5.31
CA THR A 19 5.31 -10.67 -5.84
C THR A 19 4.14 -10.20 -4.98
N LEU A 20 4.29 -10.23 -3.66
CA LEU A 20 3.25 -9.82 -2.72
C LEU A 20 2.93 -8.32 -2.82
N LEU A 21 3.97 -7.51 -3.00
CA LEU A 21 3.83 -6.06 -3.20
C LEU A 21 3.14 -5.74 -4.55
N LEU A 22 3.50 -6.46 -5.62
CA LEU A 22 2.85 -6.32 -6.93
C LEU A 22 1.38 -6.73 -6.89
N VAL A 23 1.05 -7.85 -6.24
CA VAL A 23 -0.35 -8.27 -6.03
C VAL A 23 -1.13 -7.20 -5.28
N GLY A 24 -0.58 -6.65 -4.19
CA GLY A 24 -1.20 -5.55 -3.45
C GLY A 24 -1.45 -4.30 -4.31
N MET A 25 -0.50 -3.94 -5.17
CA MET A 25 -0.67 -2.84 -6.13
C MET A 25 -1.72 -3.11 -7.20
N MET A 26 -1.85 -4.36 -7.66
CA MET A 26 -2.90 -4.75 -8.60
C MET A 26 -4.29 -4.59 -7.96
N PHE A 27 -4.44 -4.97 -6.69
CA PHE A 27 -5.67 -4.72 -5.93
C PHE A 27 -6.02 -3.22 -5.85
N PHE A 28 -5.03 -2.35 -5.62
CA PHE A 28 -5.25 -0.91 -5.65
C PHE A 28 -5.61 -0.38 -7.04
N SER A 29 -5.00 -0.90 -8.10
CA SER A 29 -5.37 -0.54 -9.48
C SER A 29 -6.84 -0.87 -9.78
N ILE A 30 -7.31 -2.04 -9.32
CA ILE A 30 -8.72 -2.44 -9.40
C ILE A 30 -9.58 -1.46 -8.60
N THR A 31 -9.23 -1.16 -7.34
CA THR A 31 -9.94 -0.19 -6.49
C THR A 31 -10.13 1.16 -7.20
N PHE A 32 -9.06 1.77 -7.70
CA PHE A 32 -9.15 3.10 -8.33
C PHE A 32 -9.86 3.06 -9.68
N THR A 33 -9.78 1.95 -10.41
CA THR A 33 -10.59 1.73 -11.63
C THR A 33 -12.07 1.67 -11.29
N LEU A 34 -12.47 0.95 -10.22
CA LEU A 34 -13.87 0.90 -9.79
C LEU A 34 -14.38 2.27 -9.29
N PHE A 35 -13.50 3.11 -8.75
CA PHE A 35 -13.85 4.49 -8.36
C PHE A 35 -14.26 5.38 -9.56
N PHE A 36 -13.82 5.08 -10.79
CA PHE A 36 -14.33 5.79 -11.98
C PHE A 36 -15.81 5.54 -12.23
N PHE A 37 -16.29 4.34 -11.88
CA PHE A 37 -17.69 3.95 -12.05
C PHE A 37 -18.53 4.27 -10.80
N PHE A 38 -18.03 5.13 -9.91
CA PHE A 38 -18.69 5.44 -8.65
C PHE A 38 -19.91 6.36 -8.84
N TYR A 39 -21.05 5.75 -9.15
CA TYR A 39 -22.33 6.47 -9.35
C TYR A 39 -23.32 6.27 -8.20
N ARG A 40 -23.14 5.22 -7.38
CA ARG A 40 -24.08 4.86 -6.30
C ARG A 40 -23.32 4.38 -5.06
N LEU A 41 -23.83 4.73 -3.88
CA LEU A 41 -23.24 4.37 -2.58
C LEU A 41 -23.03 2.85 -2.39
N TRP A 42 -23.90 2.01 -2.95
CA TRP A 42 -23.77 0.54 -2.87
C TRP A 42 -22.47 0.01 -3.47
N MET A 43 -21.84 0.73 -4.40
CA MET A 43 -20.57 0.35 -4.99
C MET A 43 -19.42 0.38 -3.98
N ILE A 44 -19.52 1.15 -2.89
CA ILE A 44 -18.51 1.16 -1.81
C ILE A 44 -18.33 -0.26 -1.24
N VAL A 45 -19.41 -1.03 -1.11
CA VAL A 45 -19.37 -2.40 -0.58
C VAL A 45 -18.53 -3.32 -1.46
N ILE A 46 -18.53 -3.09 -2.78
CA ILE A 46 -17.72 -3.85 -3.74
C ILE A 46 -16.28 -3.35 -3.74
N ILE A 47 -16.05 -2.03 -3.60
CA ILE A 47 -14.72 -1.41 -3.66
C ILE A 47 -13.89 -1.72 -2.41
N MET A 48 -14.52 -1.69 -1.22
CA MET A 48 -13.86 -1.83 0.08
C MET A 48 -13.01 -3.10 0.25
N PRO A 49 -13.48 -4.29 -0.16
CA PRO A 49 -12.67 -5.51 -0.13
C PRO A 49 -11.34 -5.38 -0.89
N PHE A 50 -11.36 -4.85 -2.11
CA PHE A 50 -10.15 -4.65 -2.91
C PHE A 50 -9.23 -3.61 -2.27
N ALA A 51 -9.80 -2.50 -1.77
CA ALA A 51 -9.03 -1.45 -1.13
C ALA A 51 -8.33 -1.94 0.15
N SER A 52 -9.07 -2.71 0.96
CA SER A 52 -8.56 -3.30 2.21
C SER A 52 -7.47 -4.35 1.94
N MET A 53 -7.67 -5.23 0.95
CA MET A 53 -6.65 -6.20 0.55
C MET A 53 -5.39 -5.54 0.02
N GLY A 54 -5.53 -4.55 -0.87
CA GLY A 54 -4.39 -3.78 -1.40
C GLY A 54 -3.62 -3.09 -0.28
N MET A 55 -4.32 -2.40 0.62
CA MET A 55 -3.70 -1.71 1.75
C MET A 55 -3.00 -2.66 2.71
N SER A 56 -3.62 -3.80 3.03
CA SER A 56 -3.03 -4.76 3.95
C SER A 56 -1.74 -5.37 3.37
N LEU A 57 -1.77 -5.81 2.11
CA LEU A 57 -0.60 -6.40 1.45
C LEU A 57 0.54 -5.40 1.31
N VAL A 58 0.26 -4.18 0.83
CA VAL A 58 1.31 -3.17 0.63
C VAL A 58 1.90 -2.72 1.97
N ALA A 59 1.07 -2.44 2.98
CA ALA A 59 1.56 -1.96 4.28
C ALA A 59 2.43 -2.99 4.98
N THR A 60 1.99 -4.25 5.03
CA THR A 60 2.72 -5.33 5.70
C THR A 60 4.04 -5.67 5.00
N VAL A 61 4.09 -5.64 3.68
CA VAL A 61 5.32 -5.88 2.92
C VAL A 61 6.26 -4.69 3.05
N ALA A 62 5.75 -3.46 3.01
CA ALA A 62 6.56 -2.26 3.21
C ALA A 62 7.22 -2.24 4.60
N ASP A 63 6.45 -2.50 5.67
CA ASP A 63 6.99 -2.58 7.04
C ASP A 63 8.03 -3.69 7.17
N SER A 64 7.78 -4.83 6.51
CA SER A 64 8.73 -5.95 6.45
C SER A 64 10.04 -5.57 5.76
N LEU A 65 9.97 -4.93 4.59
CA LEU A 65 11.14 -4.52 3.82
C LEU A 65 11.96 -3.48 4.58
N LEU A 66 11.27 -2.53 5.21
CA LEU A 66 11.90 -1.47 5.98
C LEU A 66 12.72 -2.03 7.16
N THR A 67 12.20 -3.07 7.82
CA THR A 67 12.88 -3.73 8.93
C THR A 67 13.96 -4.71 8.48
N ALA A 68 13.78 -5.37 7.32
CA ALA A 68 14.76 -6.32 6.79
C ALA A 68 16.03 -5.65 6.20
N LEU A 69 15.94 -4.39 5.78
CA LEU A 69 17.04 -3.66 5.15
C LEU A 69 17.88 -2.82 6.14
N VAL A 70 17.47 -2.75 7.40
CA VAL A 70 18.05 -1.88 8.43
C VAL A 70 18.57 -2.71 9.59
N ALA A 71 19.70 -2.30 10.18
CA ALA A 71 20.28 -2.95 11.34
C ALA A 71 19.34 -2.89 12.56
N GLU A 72 19.38 -3.89 13.44
CA GLU A 72 18.42 -4.04 14.54
C GLU A 72 18.38 -2.82 15.49
N ASP A 73 19.51 -2.13 15.66
CA ASP A 73 19.64 -0.93 16.48
C ASP A 73 18.97 0.31 15.86
N GLU A 74 18.87 0.36 14.53
CA GLU A 74 18.28 1.48 13.80
C GLU A 74 16.81 1.25 13.38
N GLN A 75 16.30 0.02 13.48
CA GLN A 75 14.92 -0.33 13.08
C GLN A 75 13.86 0.56 13.75
N GLY A 76 14.02 0.84 15.04
CA GLY A 76 13.10 1.69 15.79
C GLY A 76 13.05 3.14 15.27
N LEU A 77 14.21 3.68 14.88
CA LEU A 77 14.31 5.03 14.29
C LEU A 77 13.61 5.07 12.93
N VAL A 78 13.91 4.11 12.05
CA VAL A 78 13.38 4.09 10.68
C VAL A 78 11.87 3.85 10.67
N LEU A 79 11.37 2.91 11.49
CA LEU A 79 9.93 2.72 11.69
C LEU A 79 9.27 3.96 12.31
N GLY A 80 9.93 4.61 13.27
CA GLY A 80 9.45 5.85 13.88
C GLY A 80 9.23 6.95 12.85
N VAL A 81 10.23 7.19 11.98
CA VAL A 81 10.12 8.17 10.88
C VAL A 81 9.00 7.80 9.92
N ALA A 82 8.90 6.53 9.52
CA ALA A 82 7.82 6.07 8.63
C ALA A 82 6.43 6.28 9.26
N PHE A 83 6.25 5.96 10.54
CA PHE A 83 5.00 6.19 11.26
C PHE A 83 4.69 7.67 11.45
N SER A 84 5.69 8.52 11.68
CA SER A 84 5.51 9.97 11.77
C SER A 84 5.01 10.56 10.45
N ILE A 85 5.60 10.16 9.32
CA ILE A 85 5.14 10.59 7.98
C ILE A 85 3.71 10.10 7.72
N ASN A 86 3.43 8.83 8.00
CA ASN A 86 2.10 8.26 7.81
C ASN A 86 1.05 8.97 8.67
N SER A 87 1.38 9.30 9.92
CA SER A 87 0.51 10.06 10.82
C SER A 87 0.27 11.48 10.31
N PHE A 88 1.32 12.16 9.87
CA PHE A 88 1.23 13.50 9.27
C PHE A 88 0.29 13.50 8.06
N VAL A 89 0.48 12.58 7.11
CA VAL A 89 -0.39 12.45 5.94
C VAL A 89 -1.83 12.17 6.35
N ARG A 90 -2.07 11.27 7.32
CA ARG A 90 -3.41 10.95 7.80
C ARG A 90 -4.11 12.12 8.50
N THR A 91 -3.37 13.01 9.15
CA THR A 91 -3.94 14.22 9.77
C THR A 91 -4.48 15.19 8.70
N PHE A 92 -3.75 15.39 7.60
CA PHE A 92 -4.14 16.37 6.57
C PHE A 92 -4.98 15.78 5.43
N ALA A 93 -4.92 14.45 5.21
CA ALA A 93 -5.64 13.78 4.14
C ALA A 93 -7.16 14.05 4.14
N PRO A 94 -7.89 14.02 5.28
CA PRO A 94 -9.32 14.30 5.30
C PRO A 94 -9.65 15.72 4.84
N ALA A 95 -8.91 16.72 5.30
CA ALA A 95 -9.12 18.12 4.94
C ALA A 95 -8.88 18.35 3.44
N PHE A 96 -7.78 17.81 2.91
CA PHE A 96 -7.47 17.90 1.48
C PHE A 96 -8.48 17.14 0.63
N SER A 97 -8.86 15.92 1.05
CA SER A 97 -9.84 15.11 0.33
C SER A 97 -11.23 15.75 0.32
N GLY A 98 -11.67 16.37 1.43
CA GLY A 98 -12.96 17.06 1.49
C GLY A 98 -13.02 18.22 0.51
N PHE A 99 -11.99 19.07 0.51
CA PHE A 99 -11.86 20.18 -0.43
C PHE A 99 -11.81 19.72 -1.89
N ALA A 100 -11.02 18.67 -2.17
CA ALA A 100 -10.90 18.11 -3.52
C ALA A 100 -12.22 17.48 -4.00
N LEU A 101 -12.95 16.82 -3.10
CA LEU A 101 -14.25 16.23 -3.41
C LEU A 101 -15.30 17.31 -3.74
N GLU A 102 -15.32 18.40 -2.98
CA GLU A 102 -16.24 19.52 -3.22
C GLU A 102 -15.95 20.23 -4.55
N THR A 103 -14.67 20.43 -4.87
CA THR A 103 -14.25 21.20 -6.06
C THR A 103 -14.26 20.37 -7.34
N PHE A 104 -13.79 19.11 -7.29
CA PHE A 104 -13.52 18.27 -8.46
C PHE A 104 -14.36 16.99 -8.51
N GLY A 105 -15.10 16.66 -7.45
CA GLY A 105 -15.92 15.45 -7.37
C GLY A 105 -15.12 14.15 -7.17
N PHE A 106 -15.82 13.01 -7.22
CA PHE A 106 -15.23 11.69 -6.96
C PHE A 106 -14.21 11.24 -8.01
N SER A 107 -14.33 11.70 -9.26
CA SER A 107 -13.43 11.33 -10.35
C SER A 107 -11.98 11.78 -10.10
N PHE A 108 -11.79 12.84 -9.30
CA PHE A 108 -10.46 13.28 -8.90
C PHE A 108 -9.70 12.21 -8.10
N PHE A 109 -10.39 11.50 -7.20
CA PHE A 109 -9.76 10.41 -6.43
C PHE A 109 -9.38 9.23 -7.31
N ALA A 110 -10.22 8.91 -8.29
CA ALA A 110 -9.95 7.84 -9.24
C ALA A 110 -8.69 8.15 -10.07
N LEU A 111 -8.55 9.40 -10.54
CA LEU A 111 -7.38 9.88 -11.27
C LEU A 111 -6.11 9.87 -10.40
N MET A 112 -6.15 10.52 -9.24
CA MET A 112 -5.01 10.59 -8.32
C MET A 112 -4.54 9.20 -7.88
N GLY A 113 -5.48 8.32 -7.53
CA GLY A 113 -5.16 6.95 -7.15
C GLY A 113 -4.59 6.14 -8.31
N SER A 114 -5.19 6.24 -9.50
CA SER A 114 -4.70 5.54 -10.70
C SER A 114 -3.29 5.98 -11.08
N LEU A 115 -3.00 7.29 -11.08
CA LEU A 115 -1.66 7.84 -11.31
C LEU A 115 -0.65 7.35 -10.28
N SER A 116 -1.02 7.38 -8.99
CA SER A 116 -0.17 6.87 -7.91
C SER A 116 0.14 5.38 -8.10
N THR A 117 -0.85 4.57 -8.47
CA THR A 117 -0.63 3.14 -8.72
C THR A 117 0.20 2.90 -9.98
N ALA A 118 -0.03 3.65 -11.05
CA ALA A 118 0.73 3.54 -12.29
C ALA A 118 2.21 3.87 -12.07
N PHE A 119 2.48 4.94 -11.30
CA PHE A 119 3.83 5.27 -10.87
C PHE A 119 4.45 4.15 -10.03
N GLY A 120 3.70 3.57 -9.08
CA GLY A 120 4.15 2.43 -8.29
C GLY A 120 4.55 1.22 -9.13
N HIS A 121 3.73 0.85 -10.13
CA HIS A 121 4.07 -0.23 -11.06
C HIS A 121 5.31 0.09 -11.88
N ALA A 122 5.45 1.34 -12.36
CA ALA A 122 6.63 1.77 -13.11
C ALA A 122 7.91 1.67 -12.27
N VAL A 123 7.87 2.08 -11.00
CA VAL A 123 9.02 1.98 -10.08
C VAL A 123 9.43 0.52 -9.86
N ILE A 124 8.48 -0.39 -9.64
CA ILE A 124 8.80 -1.82 -9.44
C ILE A 124 9.39 -2.45 -10.70
N LEU A 125 8.90 -2.08 -11.89
CA LEU A 125 9.42 -2.59 -13.14
C LEU A 125 10.82 -2.07 -13.45
N LEU A 126 11.12 -0.81 -13.10
CA LEU A 126 12.44 -0.20 -13.31
C LEU A 126 13.46 -0.63 -12.25
N PHE A 127 13.02 -0.85 -11.01
CA PHE A 127 13.85 -1.23 -9.88
C PHE A 127 13.30 -2.52 -9.24
N PRO A 128 13.50 -3.69 -9.89
CA PRO A 128 13.08 -4.96 -9.33
C PRO A 128 13.77 -5.18 -7.99
N LEU A 129 13.00 -5.61 -7.00
CA LEU A 129 13.47 -5.77 -5.64
C LEU A 129 14.44 -6.93 -5.59
N GLN A 130 15.70 -6.69 -5.20
CA GLN A 130 16.69 -7.74 -5.07
C GLN A 130 16.43 -8.58 -3.82
N GLU A 131 15.57 -9.58 -3.94
CA GLU A 131 15.17 -10.47 -2.84
C GLU A 131 16.33 -11.25 -2.21
N ASN A 132 17.45 -11.40 -2.95
CA ASN A 132 18.66 -12.04 -2.43
C ASN A 132 19.28 -11.25 -1.27
N LEU A 133 19.23 -9.91 -1.30
CA LEU A 133 19.74 -9.07 -0.22
C LEU A 133 18.90 -9.22 1.06
N LEU A 134 17.59 -9.48 0.91
CA LEU A 134 16.66 -9.69 2.03
C LEU A 134 16.88 -11.04 2.73
N ARG A 135 17.43 -12.04 2.01
CA ARG A 135 17.75 -13.36 2.57
C ARG A 135 19.08 -13.37 3.33
N GLU A 136 20.09 -12.64 2.85
CA GLU A 136 21.39 -12.57 3.51
C GLU A 136 21.35 -11.81 4.85
N GLY A 137 20.52 -10.77 4.95
CA GLY A 137 20.34 -10.00 6.21
C GLY A 137 19.72 -10.80 7.36
N LYS A 138 18.97 -11.88 7.08
CA LYS A 138 18.39 -12.78 8.10
C LYS A 138 19.35 -13.86 8.62
N SER A 139 20.52 -14.02 8.00
CA SER A 139 21.48 -15.09 8.32
C SER A 139 22.70 -14.60 9.13
N LYS A 140 22.76 -13.31 9.44
CA LYS A 140 23.72 -12.72 10.40
C LYS A 140 22.98 -12.37 11.69
#